data_AF-A0A353FIB8-F1
#
_entry.id   AF-A0A353FIB8-F1
#
_cell.length_a   1.000
_cell.length_b   1.000
_cell.length_c   1.000
_cell.angle_alpha   90.00
_cell.angle_beta   90.00
_cell.angle_gamma   90.00
#
_symmetry.space_group_name_H-M   'P 1'
#
loop_
_entity.id
_entity.type
_entity.pdbx_description
1 polymer ?
#
loop_
_entity_poly.entity_id
_entity_poly.type
_entity_poly.pdbx_seq_one_letter_code
_entity_poly.pdbx_strand_id
1 'polypeptide(L)'
;MAKQHLEILCPDCKSRLEVDPATGEVSSYGKEKKVEDLADAAAKVEKRKTKHEDAFASGLEAEKRRSEELDDLFKQAAEQVEDDDEKPDNPMEDKWR
;
A
#
# COMPACT_ATOMS: atom_id res chain seq x y z
N MET A 1 -12.40 -7.39 43.33
CA MET A 1 -13.78 -7.38 42.77
C MET A 1 -13.65 -7.59 41.28
N ALA A 2 -14.06 -8.74 40.74
CA ALA A 2 -14.01 -8.97 39.29
C ALA A 2 -15.00 -8.01 38.61
N LYS A 3 -14.52 -7.19 37.69
CA LYS A 3 -15.34 -6.26 36.91
C LYS A 3 -16.29 -7.12 36.07
N GLN A 4 -17.59 -7.08 36.35
CA GLN A 4 -18.58 -7.82 35.57
C GLN A 4 -19.04 -6.92 34.44
N HIS A 5 -18.77 -7.35 33.21
CA HIS A 5 -19.07 -6.59 32.01
C HIS A 5 -20.44 -7.07 31.53
N LEU A 6 -21.33 -6.15 31.19
CA LEU A 6 -22.68 -6.49 30.72
C LEU A 6 -22.66 -6.65 29.21
N GLU A 7 -23.08 -7.82 28.74
CA GLU A 7 -23.22 -8.08 27.32
C GLU A 7 -24.63 -7.73 26.84
N ILE A 8 -24.73 -6.84 25.87
CA ILE A 8 -25.99 -6.38 25.28
C ILE A 8 -25.94 -6.61 23.77
N LEU A 9 -27.06 -7.03 23.18
CA LEU A 9 -27.22 -7.08 21.74
C LEU A 9 -27.87 -5.79 21.24
N CYS A 10 -27.25 -5.13 20.27
CA CYS A 10 -27.82 -3.93 19.67
C CYS A 10 -29.13 -4.29 18.91
N PRO A 11 -30.26 -3.65 19.20
CA PRO A 11 -31.54 -3.94 18.55
C PRO A 11 -31.57 -3.58 17.05
N ASP A 12 -30.71 -2.65 16.63
CA ASP A 12 -30.66 -2.16 15.24
C ASP A 12 -29.75 -3.03 14.35
N CYS A 13 -28.50 -3.24 14.78
CA CYS A 13 -27.48 -3.90 13.97
C CYS A 13 -27.05 -5.29 14.47
N LYS A 14 -27.65 -5.80 15.56
CA LYS A 14 -27.38 -7.11 16.18
C LYS A 14 -25.92 -7.36 16.55
N SER A 15 -25.14 -6.29 16.75
CA SER A 15 -23.77 -6.36 17.25
C SER A 15 -23.76 -6.68 18.75
N ARG A 16 -22.71 -7.37 19.21
CA ARG A 16 -22.48 -7.63 20.64
C ARG A 16 -21.72 -6.43 21.22
N LEU A 17 -22.28 -5.85 22.27
CA LEU A 17 -21.76 -4.72 23.01
C LEU A 17 -21.36 -5.20 24.39
N GLU A 18 -20.13 -4.91 24.79
CA GLU A 18 -19.65 -5.17 26.14
C GLU A 18 -19.58 -3.83 26.89
N VAL A 19 -20.44 -3.67 27.89
CA VAL A 19 -20.69 -2.38 28.56
C VAL A 19 -20.29 -2.47 30.03
N ASP A 20 -19.60 -1.45 30.52
CA ASP A 20 -19.31 -1.29 31.94
C ASP A 20 -20.58 -0.85 32.69
N PRO A 21 -21.07 -1.62 33.68
CA PRO A 21 -22.34 -1.33 34.33
C PRO A 21 -22.30 -0.09 35.27
N ALA A 22 -21.12 0.34 35.70
CA ALA A 22 -20.99 1.46 36.63
C ALA A 22 -20.97 2.81 35.90
N THR A 23 -20.43 2.84 34.69
CA THR A 23 -20.23 4.07 33.90
C THR A 23 -21.11 4.15 32.66
N GLY A 24 -21.62 3.02 32.18
CA GLY A 24 -22.33 2.93 30.89
C GLY A 24 -21.40 3.01 29.68
N GLU A 25 -20.08 2.96 29.88
CA GLU A 25 -19.10 3.03 28.80
C GLU A 25 -19.04 1.72 28.01
N VAL A 26 -19.01 1.82 26.68
CA VAL A 26 -18.89 0.65 25.78
C VAL A 26 -17.41 0.30 25.65
N SER A 27 -17.00 -0.81 26.25
CA SER A 27 -15.63 -1.32 26.19
C SER A 27 -15.33 -1.99 24.84
N SER A 28 -16.30 -2.72 24.28
CA SER A 28 -16.13 -3.38 22.98
C SER A 28 -17.40 -3.35 22.13
N TYR A 29 -17.20 -3.11 20.83
CA TYR A 29 -18.22 -3.15 19.79
C TYR A 29 -17.75 -4.07 18.67
N GLY A 30 -18.41 -5.22 18.51
CA GLY A 30 -18.02 -6.18 17.49
C GLY A 30 -19.13 -7.17 17.15
N LYS A 31 -19.19 -7.59 15.89
CA LYS A 31 -19.91 -8.80 15.52
C LYS A 31 -19.10 -9.99 16.01
N GLU A 32 -19.75 -11.03 16.53
CA GLU A 32 -19.06 -12.28 16.89
C GLU A 32 -18.16 -12.68 15.72
N LYS A 33 -16.84 -12.71 15.96
CA LYS A 33 -15.91 -13.31 15.02
C LYS A 33 -16.33 -14.77 14.95
N LYS A 34 -17.00 -15.17 13.86
CA LYS A 34 -17.15 -16.57 13.51
C LYS A 34 -15.75 -17.17 13.68
N VAL A 35 -15.63 -18.14 14.58
CA VAL A 35 -14.40 -18.91 14.74
C VAL A 35 -14.19 -19.57 13.39
N GLU A 36 -13.32 -18.99 12.57
CA GLU A 36 -12.97 -19.59 11.30
C GLU A 36 -12.28 -20.90 11.63
N ASP A 37 -12.81 -21.99 11.09
CA ASP A 37 -12.15 -23.29 11.13
C ASP A 37 -10.71 -23.11 10.63
N LEU A 38 -9.75 -23.79 11.28
CA LEU A 38 -8.33 -23.69 10.93
C LEU A 38 -8.08 -23.93 9.43
N ALA A 39 -8.91 -24.75 8.77
CA ALA A 39 -8.83 -24.98 7.34
C ALA A 39 -9.22 -23.75 6.51
N ASP A 40 -10.24 -22.99 6.93
CA ASP A 40 -10.66 -21.76 6.24
C ASP A 40 -9.61 -20.64 6.39
N ALA A 41 -9.00 -20.56 7.59
CA ALA A 41 -7.89 -19.65 7.85
C ALA A 41 -6.67 -19.97 6.97
N ALA A 42 -6.30 -21.25 6.85
CA ALA A 42 -5.21 -21.70 5.98
C ALA A 42 -5.50 -21.37 4.49
N ALA A 43 -6.71 -21.64 4.02
CA ALA A 43 -7.12 -21.32 2.65
C ALA A 43 -7.06 -19.81 2.36
N LYS A 44 -7.41 -18.96 3.34
CA LYS A 44 -7.27 -17.50 3.21
C LYS A 44 -5.82 -17.05 3.16
N VAL A 45 -4.93 -17.68 3.93
CA VAL A 45 -3.49 -17.37 3.91
C VAL A 45 -2.90 -17.69 2.54
N GLU A 46 -3.20 -18.88 1.98
CA GLU A 46 -2.72 -19.25 0.65
C GLU A 46 -3.27 -18.32 -0.44
N LYS A 47 -4.56 -17.97 -0.40
CA LYS A 47 -5.14 -16.97 -1.33
C LYS A 47 -4.52 -15.58 -1.20
N ARG A 48 -4.02 -15.20 -0.02
CA ARG A 48 -3.31 -13.92 0.14
C ARG A 48 -1.92 -14.01 -0.46
N LYS A 49 -1.18 -15.11 -0.21
CA LYS A 49 0.16 -15.33 -0.80
C LYS A 49 0.12 -15.22 -2.31
N THR A 50 -0.80 -15.94 -2.97
CA THR A 50 -0.89 -15.91 -4.45
C THR A 50 -1.17 -14.51 -4.98
N LYS A 51 -2.05 -13.73 -4.32
CA LYS A 51 -2.30 -12.33 -4.67
C LYS A 51 -1.08 -11.44 -4.47
N HIS A 52 -0.31 -11.66 -3.41
CA HIS A 52 0.91 -10.90 -3.16
C HIS A 52 2.00 -11.22 -4.18
N GLU A 53 2.15 -12.48 -4.57
CA GLU A 53 3.11 -12.91 -5.61
C GLU A 53 2.76 -12.32 -6.97
N ASP A 54 1.48 -12.34 -7.37
CA ASP A 54 1.00 -11.75 -8.62
C ASP A 54 1.23 -10.21 -8.66
N ALA A 55 0.87 -9.52 -7.57
CA ALA A 55 1.11 -8.08 -7.45
C ALA A 55 2.61 -7.72 -7.47
N PHE A 56 3.45 -8.55 -6.84
CA PHE A 56 4.90 -8.35 -6.85
C PHE A 56 5.49 -8.57 -8.25
N ALA A 57 5.07 -9.63 -8.95
CA ALA A 57 5.51 -9.90 -10.31
C ALA A 57 5.13 -8.75 -11.27
N SER A 58 3.88 -8.27 -11.19
CA SER A 58 3.42 -7.12 -11.97
C SER A 58 4.21 -5.85 -11.66
N GLY A 59 4.50 -5.58 -10.38
CA GLY A 59 5.33 -4.45 -9.97
C GLY A 59 6.76 -4.53 -10.48
N LEU A 60 7.36 -5.72 -10.48
CA LEU A 60 8.71 -5.95 -10.99
C LEU A 60 8.78 -5.73 -12.51
N GLU A 61 7.77 -6.18 -13.25
CA GLU A 61 7.71 -5.98 -14.71
C GLU A 61 7.54 -4.50 -15.05
N ALA A 62 6.69 -3.79 -14.31
CA ALA A 62 6.51 -2.34 -14.47
C ALA A 62 7.79 -1.54 -14.18
N GLU A 63 8.57 -1.96 -13.17
CA GLU A 63 9.86 -1.35 -12.88
C GLU A 63 10.84 -1.55 -14.04
N LYS A 64 11.02 -2.78 -14.49
CA LYS A 64 11.92 -3.11 -15.62
C LYS A 64 11.58 -2.28 -16.86
N ARG A 65 10.31 -2.25 -17.23
CA ARG A 65 9.86 -1.44 -18.37
C ARG A 65 10.19 0.04 -18.19
N ARG A 66 9.97 0.58 -16.99
CA ARG A 66 10.30 1.98 -16.69
C ARG A 66 11.81 2.23 -16.79
N SER A 67 12.63 1.29 -16.36
CA SER A 67 14.09 1.38 -16.51
C SER A 67 14.50 1.43 -17.98
N GLU A 68 13.93 0.57 -18.82
CA GLU A 68 14.18 0.55 -20.28
C GLU A 68 13.73 1.86 -20.95
N GLU A 69 12.54 2.37 -20.63
CA GLU A 69 12.03 3.64 -21.16
C GLU A 69 12.93 4.83 -20.76
N LEU A 70 13.49 4.83 -19.54
CA LEU A 70 14.43 5.86 -19.09
C LEU A 70 15.78 5.77 -19.80
N ASP A 71 16.31 4.56 -20.00
CA ASP A 71 17.56 4.33 -20.74
C ASP A 71 17.43 4.80 -22.20
N ASP A 72 16.30 4.51 -22.85
CA ASP A 72 16.07 4.94 -24.23
C ASP A 72 15.91 6.46 -24.35
N LEU A 73 15.19 7.09 -23.42
CA LEU A 73 15.11 8.56 -23.35
C LEU A 73 16.48 9.19 -23.11
N PHE A 74 17.32 8.57 -22.27
CA PHE A 74 18.66 9.07 -22.00
C PHE A 74 19.55 9.01 -23.25
N LYS A 75 19.51 7.89 -23.99
CA LYS A 75 20.23 7.77 -25.26
C LYS A 75 19.76 8.78 -26.29
N GLN A 76 18.45 8.97 -26.44
CA GLN A 76 17.89 9.97 -27.37
C GLN A 76 18.29 11.39 -27.01
N ALA A 77 18.35 11.72 -25.72
CA ALA A 77 18.83 13.02 -25.27
C ALA A 77 20.34 13.18 -25.50
N ALA A 78 21.13 12.12 -25.30
CA ALA A 78 22.56 12.13 -25.58
C ALA A 78 22.86 12.33 -27.08
N GLU A 79 22.19 11.59 -27.97
CA GLU A 79 22.32 11.79 -29.42
C GLU A 79 21.93 13.21 -29.82
N GLN A 80 20.83 13.76 -29.28
CA GLN A 80 20.44 15.15 -29.56
C GLN A 80 21.50 16.17 -29.13
N VAL A 81 22.20 15.95 -28.01
CA VAL A 81 23.29 16.85 -27.58
C VAL A 81 24.55 16.68 -28.42
N GLU A 82 24.79 15.49 -29.00
CA GLU A 82 25.89 15.26 -29.94
C GLU A 82 25.61 15.86 -31.32
N ASP A 83 24.36 15.84 -31.78
CA ASP A 83 23.93 16.43 -33.06
C ASP A 83 23.76 17.96 -33.00
N ASP A 84 23.47 18.51 -31.81
CA ASP A 84 23.35 19.96 -31.58
C ASP A 84 24.73 20.55 -31.23
N ASP A 85 25.50 20.93 -32.26
CA ASP A 85 26.83 21.56 -32.15
C ASP A 85 26.77 23.01 -31.59
N GLU A 86 25.61 23.46 -31.07
CA GLU A 86 25.50 24.71 -30.30
C GLU A 86 26.09 24.50 -28.90
N LYS A 87 27.42 24.59 -28.84
CA LYS A 87 28.20 24.65 -27.59
C LYS A 87 27.51 25.64 -26.64
N PRO A 88 27.06 25.22 -25.45
CA PRO A 88 26.38 26.12 -24.52
C PRO A 88 27.30 27.30 -24.22
N ASP A 89 26.76 28.52 -24.34
CA ASP A 89 27.48 29.78 -24.14
C ASP A 89 28.09 29.76 -22.72
N ASN A 90 29.38 29.40 -22.64
CA ASN A 90 30.06 29.23 -21.37
C ASN A 90 30.20 30.63 -20.75
N PRO A 91 29.64 30.89 -19.56
CA PRO A 91 29.76 32.20 -18.91
C PRO A 91 31.21 32.58 -18.59
N MET A 92 32.17 31.66 -18.71
CA MET A 92 33.61 31.92 -18.60
C MET A 92 34.34 32.11 -19.94
N GLU A 93 33.70 31.80 -21.09
CA GLU A 93 34.22 32.09 -22.45
C GLU A 93 33.57 33.38 -23.01
N ASP A 94 33.43 34.40 -22.16
CA ASP A 94 32.83 35.69 -22.48
C ASP A 94 33.65 36.41 -23.57
N LYS A 95 33.25 36.28 -24.84
CA LYS A 95 33.98 36.83 -26.00
C LYS A 95 34.02 38.37 -26.05
N TRP A 96 33.40 39.04 -25.08
CA TRP A 96 33.23 40.49 -25.00
C TRP A 96 33.92 41.13 -23.79
N ARG A 97 34.91 40.46 -23.19
CA ARG A 97 35.79 41.03 -22.17
C ARG A 97 37.22 41.26 -22.68
#